data_AF-A0A7D7VDX6-F1
#
_entry.id   AF-A0A7D7VDX6-F1
#
_cell.length_a   1.000
_cell.length_b   1.000
_cell.length_c   1.000
_cell.angle_alpha   90.00
_cell.angle_beta   90.00
_cell.angle_gamma   90.00
#
_symmetry.space_group_name_H-M   'P 1'
#
loop_
_entity.id
_entity.type
_entity.pdbx_description
1 polymer ?
#
loop_
_entity_poly.entity_id
_entity_poly.type
_entity_poly.pdbx_seq_one_letter_code
_entity_poly.pdbx_strand_id
1 'polypeptide(L)' 'MSCPICKKEPATDYKPFCSRRCADVDLGRWLTESYSLPEGDEDVNEIAPTIESSKPPLHH' A
#
# COMPACT_ATOMS: atom_id res chain seq x y z
N MET A 1 -1.08 14.17 -6.19
CA MET A 1 -1.11 12.94 -5.38
C MET A 1 -2.00 13.18 -4.16
N SER A 2 -2.81 12.19 -3.77
CA SER A 2 -3.71 12.27 -2.62
C SER A 2 -3.16 11.48 -1.43
N CYS A 3 -3.69 11.72 -0.23
CA CYS A 3 -3.32 10.99 0.97
C CYS A 3 -3.53 9.48 0.76
N PRO A 4 -2.51 8.62 0.94
CA PRO A 4 -2.63 7.19 0.68
C PRO A 4 -3.55 6.47 1.68
N ILE A 5 -3.81 7.09 2.84
CA ILE A 5 -4.65 6.51 3.90
C ILE A 5 -6.14 6.82 3.69
N CYS A 6 -6.49 8.03 3.27
CA CYS A 6 -7.89 8.49 3.23
C CYS A 6 -8.30 9.26 1.96
N LYS A 7 -7.38 9.39 0.98
CA LYS A 7 -7.60 10.02 -0.34
C LYS A 7 -7.90 11.54 -0.32
N LYS A 8 -7.82 12.19 0.84
CA LYS A 8 -7.93 13.65 0.97
C LYS A 8 -6.68 14.37 0.45
N GLU A 9 -6.79 15.69 0.27
CA GLU A 9 -5.68 16.53 -0.14
C GLU A 9 -4.55 16.53 0.94
N PRO A 10 -3.28 16.34 0.55
CA PRO A 10 -2.17 16.36 1.49
C PRO A 10 -1.97 17.73 2.14
N ALA A 11 -1.66 17.74 3.44
CA ALA A 11 -1.28 18.96 4.14
C ALA A 11 0.22 19.19 3.98
N THR A 12 0.65 20.44 3.82
CA THR A 12 2.07 20.79 3.57
C THR A 12 3.01 20.22 4.63
N ASP A 13 2.61 20.26 5.90
CA ASP A 13 3.44 19.79 7.01
C ASP A 13 3.45 18.26 7.17
N TYR A 14 2.54 17.56 6.49
CA TYR A 14 2.32 16.13 6.66
C TYR A 14 2.44 15.33 5.35
N LYS A 15 2.96 15.93 4.27
CA LYS A 15 3.08 15.25 2.96
C LYS A 15 3.83 13.91 3.12
N PRO A 16 3.33 12.81 2.53
CA PRO A 16 2.23 12.71 1.56
C PRO A 16 0.80 12.63 2.16
N PHE A 17 0.65 12.74 3.48
CA PHE A 17 -0.61 12.60 4.21
C PHE A 17 -1.38 13.91 4.38
N CYS A 18 -2.67 13.81 4.71
CA CYS A 18 -3.52 14.96 4.98
C CYS A 18 -3.45 15.46 6.44
N SER A 19 -2.90 14.67 7.37
CA SER A 19 -2.81 15.01 8.79
C SER A 19 -1.89 14.05 9.54
N ARG A 20 -1.46 14.47 10.75
CA ARG A 20 -0.72 13.61 11.70
C ARG A 20 -1.40 12.26 11.93
N ARG A 21 -2.72 12.24 12.09
CA ARG A 21 -3.47 11.00 12.32
C ARG A 21 -3.30 10.00 11.17
N CYS A 22 -3.22 10.45 9.92
CA CYS A 22 -2.99 9.55 8.79
C CYS A 22 -1.54 9.05 8.77
N ALA A 23 -0.55 9.88 9.12
CA ALA A 23 0.83 9.43 9.27
C ALA A 23 0.98 8.37 10.39
N ASP A 24 0.32 8.58 11.52
CA ASP A 24 0.34 7.62 12.65
C ASP A 24 -0.33 6.29 12.27
N VAL A 25 -1.41 6.31 11.48
CA VAL A 25 -2.07 5.10 10.98
C VAL A 25 -1.16 4.33 10.02
N ASP A 26 -0.48 5.03 9.12
CA ASP A 26 0.50 4.41 8.23
C ASP A 26 1.60 3.73 9.04
N LEU A 27 2.21 4.46 9.99
CA LEU A 27 3.21 3.92 10.90
C LEU A 27 2.69 2.69 11.66
N GLY A 28 1.44 2.72 12.12
CA GLY A 28 0.81 1.56 12.75
C GLY A 28 0.82 0.32 11.85
N ARG A 29 0.46 0.46 10.57
CA ARG A 29 0.47 -0.65 9.60
C ARG A 29 1.87 -1.24 9.37
N TRP A 30 2.90 -0.39 9.41
CA TRP A 30 4.29 -0.83 9.33
C TRP A 30 4.70 -1.65 10.56
N LEU A 31 4.35 -1.16 11.75
CA LEU A 31 4.68 -1.83 13.01
C LEU A 31 3.89 -3.13 13.22
N THR A 32 2.73 -3.28 12.58
CA THR A 32 1.90 -4.49 12.64
C THR A 32 2.15 -5.45 11.48
N GLU A 33 3.26 -5.28 10.75
CA GLU A 33 3.67 -6.14 9.63
C GLU A 33 2.57 -6.33 8.57
N SER A 34 1.64 -5.37 8.48
CA SER A 34 0.47 -5.46 7.60
C SER A 34 0.80 -5.12 6.15
N TYR A 35 2.02 -4.64 5.90
CA TYR A 35 2.63 -4.61 4.58
C TYR A 35 3.41 -5.92 4.36
N SER A 36 2.68 -7.00 4.13
CA SER A 36 3.28 -8.28 3.72
C SER A 36 3.46 -8.30 2.21
N LEU A 37 4.62 -8.76 1.75
CA LEU A 37 4.78 -9.16 0.35
C LEU A 37 4.09 -10.53 0.20
N PRO A 38 3.34 -10.76 -0.89
CA PRO A 38 2.80 -12.09 -1.15
C PRO A 38 3.98 -13.08 -1.22
N GLU A 39 3.91 -14.16 -0.45
CA GLU A 39 4.81 -15.30 -0.59
C GLU A 39 4.51 -15.93 -1.95
N GLY A 40 5.45 -15.79 -2.89
CA GLY A 40 5.42 -16.53 -4.14
C GLY A 40 5.75 -17.98 -3.85
N ASP A 41 4.93 -18.90 -4.35
CA ASP A 41 5.21 -20.33 -4.29
C ASP A 41 6.64 -20.61 -4.80
N GLU A 42 7.36 -21.42 -4.03
CA GLU A 42 8.76 -21.78 -4.19
C GLU A 42 9.10 -22.35 -5.58
N ASP A 43 9.68 -21.52 -6.45
CA ASP A 43 10.73 -21.95 -7.38
C ASP A 43 11.69 -20.77 -7.61
N VAL A 44 12.62 -20.62 -6.68
CA VAL A 44 13.63 -19.55 -6.64
C VAL A 44 14.73 -19.79 -7.68
N ASN A 45 14.40 -19.64 -8.97
CA ASN A 45 15.42 -19.43 -10.00
C ASN A 45 14.95 -18.64 -11.24
N GLU A 46 14.07 -17.66 -11.11
CA GLU A 46 13.95 -16.63 -12.16
C GLU A 46 13.52 -15.28 -11.58
N ILE A 47 14.43 -14.30 -11.60
CA ILE A 47 14.18 -12.95 -11.12
C ILE A 47 13.38 -12.21 -12.19
N ALA A 48 12.06 -12.10 -12.01
CA ALA A 48 11.22 -11.13 -12.73
C ALA A 48 10.09 -10.62 -11.81
N PRO A 49 9.96 -9.31 -11.55
CA PRO A 49 8.87 -8.80 -10.72
C PRO A 49 7.60 -8.68 -11.57
N THR A 50 6.67 -9.63 -11.43
CA THR A 50 5.33 -9.51 -12.00
C THR A 50 4.45 -8.69 -11.06
N ILE A 51 4.37 -7.38 -11.34
CA ILE A 51 3.35 -6.49 -10.77
C ILE A 51 2.03 -6.81 -11.49
N GLU A 52 1.23 -7.74 -10.98
CA GLU A 52 -0.12 -7.93 -11.50
C GLU A 52 -1.07 -8.48 -10.45
N SER A 53 -1.94 -7.61 -9.89
CA SER A 53 -3.27 -7.99 -9.42
C SER A 53 -4.07 -6.76 -8.95
N SER A 54 -4.68 -6.07 -9.91
CA SER A 54 -5.95 -5.38 -9.65
C SER A 54 -6.88 -5.62 -10.83
N LYS A 55 -7.50 -6.80 -10.87
CA LYS A 55 -8.63 -7.07 -11.78
C LYS A 55 -9.93 -6.92 -10.99
N PRO A 56 -10.81 -5.93 -11.29
CA PRO A 56 -12.13 -5.86 -10.69
C PRO A 56 -13.04 -6.96 -11.30
N PRO A 57 -14.11 -7.37 -10.60
CA PRO A 57 -14.89 -8.55 -10.98
C PRO A 57 -15.73 -8.28 -12.24
N LEU A 58 -15.80 -9.27 -13.14
CA LEU A 58 -16.76 -9.28 -14.23
C LEU A 58 -18.15 -9.61 -13.68
N HIS A 59 -19.12 -8.76 -14.00
CA HIS A 59 -20.55 -9.02 -13.81
C HIS A 59 -20.95 -10.23 -14.67
N HIS A 60 -21.76 -11.14 -14.10
CA HIS A 60 -22.25 -12.35 -14.78
C HIS A 60 -23.18 -12.00 -15.96
#